data_AF-A0AAD9B2Z2-F1
#
_entry.id   AF-A0AAD9B2Z2-F1
#
_cell.length_a   1.000
_cell.length_b   1.000
_cell.length_c   1.000
_cell.angle_alpha   90.00
_cell.angle_beta   90.00
_cell.angle_gamma   90.00
#
_symmetry.space_group_name_H-M   'P 1'
#
loop_
_entity.id
_entity.type
_entity.pdbx_description
1 polymer ?
#
loop_
_entity_poly.entity_id
_entity_poly.type
_entity_poly.pdbx_seq_one_letter_code
_entity_poly.pdbx_strand_id
1 'polypeptide(L)'
;MGRDSTPNPAWFLPTPKKVPVGAVEPQQKEPAGATPKPKDQSAAPVQMNKIKVITLIRTNNTNTHLKVQLGGRPRKVYGTTQVLSDGMGFKTVEEFNKGFFHMLPLTVTANMQGKRILEMRMI
;
A
#
# COMPACT_ATOMS: atom_id res chain seq x y z
N MET A 1 0.15 63.78 12.19
CA MET A 1 -1.25 63.33 12.04
C MET A 1 -1.22 61.82 12.26
N GLY A 2 -1.44 61.30 13.47
CA GLY A 2 -2.74 61.09 14.13
C GLY A 2 -3.26 59.69 13.76
N ARG A 3 -2.96 58.64 14.55
CA ARG A 3 -3.87 57.91 15.48
C ARG A 3 -4.92 57.08 14.72
N ASP A 4 -5.23 55.80 14.96
CA ASP A 4 -5.23 54.96 16.16
C ASP A 4 -5.70 53.52 15.78
N SER A 5 -5.60 52.59 16.74
CA SER A 5 -6.38 51.32 16.87
C SER A 5 -5.87 50.04 16.20
N THR A 6 -4.96 49.36 16.89
CA THR A 6 -4.91 47.89 16.99
C THR A 6 -6.16 47.36 17.73
N PRO A 7 -6.50 46.07 17.60
CA PRO A 7 -6.05 45.15 18.64
C PRO A 7 -5.53 43.81 18.11
N ASN A 8 -4.34 43.44 18.60
CA ASN A 8 -3.93 42.06 18.84
C ASN A 8 -4.83 41.49 19.96
N PRO A 9 -5.04 40.16 20.06
CA PRO A 9 -4.19 39.50 21.05
C PRO A 9 -3.83 38.04 20.71
N ALA A 10 -2.53 37.78 20.83
CA ALA A 10 -1.92 36.66 21.53
C ALA A 10 -2.14 35.27 20.85
N TRP A 11 -1.22 34.31 20.88
CA TRP A 11 -0.53 33.83 22.06
C TRP A 11 0.80 33.15 21.67
N PHE A 12 1.88 33.79 22.11
CA PHE A 12 3.06 33.19 22.75
C PHE A 12 4.08 32.37 21.94
N LEU A 13 5.21 33.02 21.65
CA LEU A 13 6.52 32.50 22.05
C LEU A 13 6.86 33.04 23.44
N PRO A 14 7.46 32.22 24.32
CA PRO A 14 8.67 32.71 24.98
C PRO A 14 9.79 31.67 25.07
N THR A 15 11.03 32.17 25.12
CA THR A 15 12.30 31.46 25.30
C THR A 15 12.68 31.40 26.82
N PRO A 16 13.93 31.06 27.26
CA PRO A 16 14.23 30.08 28.32
C PRO A 16 14.55 30.68 29.71
N LYS A 17 14.46 29.88 30.81
CA LYS A 17 15.17 30.05 32.13
C LYS A 17 14.74 28.93 33.10
N LYS A 18 15.62 28.07 33.64
CA LYS A 18 16.61 28.19 34.74
C LYS A 18 16.02 27.90 36.15
N VAL A 19 16.51 26.78 36.73
CA VAL A 19 16.22 26.02 37.98
C VAL A 19 16.42 26.79 39.31
N PRO A 20 15.79 26.35 40.44
CA PRO A 20 16.49 25.54 41.49
C PRO A 20 15.61 24.42 42.14
N VAL A 21 16.12 23.19 42.31
CA VAL A 21 16.78 22.55 43.51
C VAL A 21 15.83 22.15 44.65
N GLY A 22 15.60 20.83 44.72
CA GLY A 22 15.05 20.06 45.84
C GLY A 22 15.20 18.57 45.47
N ALA A 23 16.23 17.92 46.01
CA ALA A 23 16.82 16.67 45.53
C ALA A 23 15.97 15.41 45.74
N VAL A 24 15.74 14.66 44.66
CA VAL A 24 15.79 13.18 44.60
C VAL A 24 16.22 12.79 43.17
N GLU A 25 17.25 11.97 43.04
CA GLU A 25 17.93 11.50 41.80
C GLU A 25 17.81 9.95 41.73
N PRO A 26 17.92 9.20 40.58
CA PRO A 26 17.99 9.56 39.15
C PRO A 26 16.92 8.94 38.19
N GLN A 27 16.65 9.69 37.10
CA GLN A 27 16.29 9.37 35.68
C GLN A 27 15.90 7.92 35.27
N GLN A 28 14.83 7.72 34.48
CA GLN A 28 14.82 8.02 33.03
C GLN A 28 13.42 8.39 32.45
N LYS A 29 13.46 9.37 31.54
CA LYS A 29 12.39 10.16 30.89
C LYS A 29 11.45 9.40 29.95
N GLU A 30 10.16 9.66 30.11
CA GLU A 30 9.21 10.07 29.05
C GLU A 30 8.78 11.55 29.36
N PRO A 31 8.12 12.35 28.50
CA PRO A 31 7.22 11.95 27.41
C PRO A 31 7.23 12.81 26.11
N ALA A 32 6.50 12.29 25.11
CA ALA A 32 5.70 12.98 24.10
C ALA A 32 6.38 13.82 23.00
N GLY A 33 6.34 13.28 21.78
CA GLY A 33 6.57 14.03 20.54
C GLY A 33 6.57 13.17 19.29
N ALA A 34 5.55 12.31 19.15
CA ALA A 34 5.29 11.45 17.99
C ALA A 34 6.53 10.71 17.44
N THR A 35 6.88 9.60 18.11
CA THR A 35 7.34 8.40 17.40
C THR A 35 6.63 8.34 16.05
N PRO A 36 7.30 8.13 14.91
CA PRO A 36 6.57 7.75 13.73
C PRO A 36 5.81 6.50 14.15
N LYS A 37 4.50 6.64 14.38
CA LYS A 37 3.55 5.53 14.35
C LYS A 37 4.11 4.65 13.23
N PRO A 38 4.36 3.35 13.45
CA PRO A 38 4.38 2.48 12.30
C PRO A 38 3.12 2.91 11.56
N LYS A 39 3.27 3.44 10.33
CA LYS A 39 2.10 3.59 9.49
C LYS A 39 1.57 2.17 9.53
N ASP A 40 0.51 1.97 10.32
CA ASP A 40 -0.39 0.86 10.18
C ASP A 40 -0.74 0.97 8.73
N GLN A 41 0.07 0.30 7.90
CA GLN A 41 -0.20 0.07 6.52
C GLN A 41 -1.42 -0.79 6.68
N SER A 42 -2.58 -0.13 6.75
CA SER A 42 -3.88 -0.76 6.79
C SER A 42 -3.89 -1.58 5.53
N ALA A 43 -3.44 -2.82 5.69
CA ALA A 43 -3.12 -3.68 4.60
C ALA A 43 -4.49 -3.93 4.01
N ALA A 44 -4.70 -3.45 2.77
CA ALA A 44 -6.03 -3.48 2.16
C ALA A 44 -6.63 -4.87 2.40
N PRO A 45 -7.91 -4.99 2.79
CA PRO A 45 -8.46 -6.28 3.13
C PRO A 45 -8.29 -7.23 1.93
N VAL A 46 -7.85 -8.46 2.21
CA VAL A 46 -7.73 -9.48 1.18
C VAL A 46 -9.16 -9.84 0.74
N GLN A 47 -9.45 -9.63 -0.53
CA GLN A 47 -10.76 -9.92 -1.11
C GLN A 47 -10.60 -10.91 -2.24
N MET A 48 -11.38 -11.99 -2.18
CA MET A 48 -11.49 -12.93 -3.29
C MET A 48 -12.45 -12.37 -4.33
N ASN A 49 -11.95 -12.13 -5.54
CA ASN A 49 -12.72 -11.55 -6.62
C ASN A 49 -12.62 -12.40 -7.88
N LYS A 50 -13.76 -12.59 -8.56
CA LYS A 50 -13.79 -13.10 -9.93
C LYS A 50 -13.39 -11.98 -10.89
N ILE A 51 -12.26 -12.14 -11.57
CA ILE A 51 -11.70 -11.15 -12.49
C ILE A 51 -11.55 -11.74 -13.89
N LYS A 52 -11.82 -10.92 -14.89
CA LYS A 52 -11.55 -11.29 -16.29
C LYS A 52 -10.23 -10.68 -16.72
N VAL A 53 -9.18 -11.46 -16.91
CA VAL A 53 -7.93 -10.96 -17.47
C VAL A 53 -8.13 -10.72 -18.96
N ILE A 54 -7.95 -9.46 -19.37
CA ILE A 54 -8.17 -9.02 -20.76
C ILE A 54 -6.84 -8.97 -21.50
N THR A 55 -5.79 -8.48 -20.84
CA THR A 55 -4.51 -8.20 -21.49
C THR A 55 -3.38 -8.38 -20.50
N LEU A 56 -2.30 -9.03 -20.94
CA LEU A 56 -1.03 -9.00 -20.26
C LEU A 56 -0.29 -7.70 -20.63
N ILE A 57 0.00 -6.85 -19.65
CA ILE A 57 0.68 -5.57 -19.89
C ILE A 57 2.19 -5.78 -19.97
N ARG A 58 2.74 -6.46 -18.97
CA ARG A 58 4.17 -6.74 -18.87
C ARG A 58 4.38 -7.91 -17.93
N THR A 59 5.28 -8.81 -18.29
CA THR A 59 5.82 -9.81 -17.36
C THR A 59 7.33 -9.68 -17.25
N ASN A 60 7.84 -9.90 -16.04
CA ASN A 60 9.24 -10.26 -15.80
C ASN A 60 9.26 -11.54 -14.93
N ASN A 61 10.43 -12.12 -14.68
CA ASN A 61 10.53 -13.36 -13.89
C ASN A 61 9.92 -13.26 -12.49
N THR A 62 9.96 -12.08 -11.86
CA THR A 62 9.44 -11.91 -10.49
C THR A 62 8.00 -11.38 -10.46
N ASN A 63 7.67 -10.44 -11.33
CA ASN A 63 6.40 -9.70 -11.27
C ASN A 63 5.73 -9.61 -12.65
N THR A 64 4.41 -9.79 -12.64
CA THR A 64 3.55 -9.69 -13.81
C THR A 64 2.48 -8.63 -13.58
N HIS A 65 2.29 -7.76 -14.56
CA HIS A 65 1.27 -6.72 -14.58
C HIS A 65 0.19 -7.08 -15.59
N LEU A 66 -1.05 -7.13 -15.12
CA LEU A 66 -2.23 -7.53 -15.88
C LEU A 66 -3.24 -6.39 -15.98
N LYS A 67 -3.96 -6.33 -17.09
CA LYS A 67 -5.18 -5.55 -17.22
C LYS A 67 -6.36 -6.50 -17.07
N VAL A 68 -7.16 -6.28 -16.04
CA VAL A 68 -8.30 -7.13 -15.68
C VAL A 68 -9.58 -6.33 -15.64
N GLN A 69 -10.71 -6.97 -15.92
CA GLN A 69 -12.04 -6.42 -15.68
C GLN A 69 -12.50 -6.85 -14.29
N LEU A 70 -12.75 -5.87 -13.42
CA LEU A 70 -13.30 -6.07 -12.09
C LEU A 70 -14.55 -5.19 -11.97
N GLY A 71 -15.71 -5.80 -11.72
CA GLY A 71 -16.99 -5.07 -11.65
C GLY A 71 -17.30 -4.27 -12.92
N GLY A 72 -17.02 -4.85 -14.10
CA GLY A 72 -17.22 -4.21 -15.40
C GLY A 72 -16.16 -3.16 -15.80
N ARG A 73 -15.32 -2.70 -14.87
CA ARG A 73 -14.31 -1.67 -15.13
C ARG A 73 -12.92 -2.27 -15.34
N PRO A 74 -12.15 -1.81 -16.35
CA PRO A 74 -10.77 -2.23 -16.51
C PRO A 74 -9.89 -1.65 -15.40
N ARG A 75 -9.10 -2.50 -14.74
CA ARG A 75 -8.13 -2.14 -13.72
C ARG A 75 -6.77 -2.76 -14.04
N LYS A 76 -5.71 -2.05 -13.68
CA LYS A 76 -4.34 -2.58 -13.69
C LYS A 76 -4.04 -3.21 -12.35
N VAL A 77 -3.61 -4.45 -12.38
CA VAL A 77 -3.28 -5.26 -11.20
C VAL A 77 -1.92 -5.90 -11.41
N TYR A 78 -1.28 -6.32 -10.34
CA TYR A 78 0.02 -6.98 -10.43
C TYR A 78 0.10 -8.16 -9.48
N GLY A 79 0.83 -9.19 -9.85
CA GLY A 79 1.07 -10.35 -9.02
C GLY A 79 2.49 -10.86 -9.21
N THR A 80 2.95 -11.67 -8.25
CA THR A 80 4.18 -12.42 -8.43
C THR A 80 3.98 -13.41 -9.58
N THR A 81 4.92 -13.47 -10.53
CA THR A 81 4.77 -14.35 -11.70
C THR A 81 4.60 -15.82 -11.30
N GLN A 82 5.32 -16.25 -10.26
CA GLN A 82 5.21 -17.59 -9.69
C GLN A 82 3.80 -17.91 -9.15
N VAL A 83 3.17 -16.95 -8.46
CA VAL A 83 1.80 -17.11 -7.93
C VAL A 83 0.79 -17.25 -9.07
N LEU A 84 0.99 -16.48 -10.14
CA LEU A 84 0.08 -16.51 -11.29
C LEU A 84 0.28 -17.77 -12.14
N SER A 85 1.52 -18.22 -12.32
CA SER A 85 1.83 -19.44 -13.05
C SER A 85 1.32 -20.68 -12.32
N ASP A 86 1.57 -20.75 -11.00
CA ASP A 86 1.10 -21.85 -10.15
C ASP A 86 -0.43 -21.92 -10.14
N GLY A 87 -1.08 -20.76 -9.98
CA GLY A 87 -2.54 -20.64 -10.03
C GLY A 87 -3.21 -21.03 -11.35
N MET A 88 -2.45 -21.08 -12.43
CA MET A 88 -2.90 -21.50 -13.76
C MET A 88 -2.37 -22.87 -14.17
N GLY A 89 -1.62 -23.57 -13.31
CA GLY A 89 -1.07 -24.89 -13.59
C GLY A 89 0.11 -24.91 -14.57
N PHE A 90 0.79 -23.78 -14.77
CA PHE A 90 2.05 -23.77 -15.51
C PHE A 90 3.18 -24.32 -14.64
N LYS A 91 4.01 -25.21 -15.20
CA LYS A 91 5.13 -25.80 -14.47
C LYS A 91 6.29 -24.82 -14.33
N THR A 92 6.44 -23.90 -15.27
CA THR A 92 7.51 -22.90 -15.27
C THR A 92 7.01 -21.49 -15.57
N VAL A 93 7.75 -20.49 -15.09
CA VAL A 93 7.53 -19.07 -15.41
C VAL A 93 7.71 -18.81 -16.91
N GLU A 94 8.58 -19.56 -17.58
CA GLU A 94 8.85 -19.38 -19.00
C GLU A 94 7.68 -19.87 -19.87
N GLU A 95 7.09 -21.02 -19.53
CA GLU A 95 5.85 -21.50 -20.15
C GLU A 95 4.70 -20.53 -19.91
N PHE A 96 4.58 -19.98 -18.70
CA PHE A 96 3.61 -18.93 -18.42
C PHE A 96 3.82 -17.73 -19.34
N ASN A 97 5.04 -17.23 -19.50
CA ASN A 97 5.32 -16.07 -20.36
C ASN A 97 4.98 -16.31 -21.84
N LYS A 98 5.25 -17.52 -22.36
CA LYS A 98 4.98 -17.88 -23.75
C LYS A 98 3.50 -18.22 -23.98
N GLY A 99 2.88 -18.94 -23.05
CA GLY A 99 1.53 -19.49 -23.19
C GLY A 99 0.41 -18.56 -22.73
N PHE A 100 0.66 -17.69 -21.74
CA PHE A 100 -0.38 -16.92 -21.09
C PHE A 100 -1.12 -15.97 -22.05
N PHE A 101 -0.40 -15.35 -23.00
CA PHE A 101 -1.01 -14.49 -24.01
C PHE A 101 -2.06 -15.20 -24.87
N HIS A 102 -1.88 -16.51 -25.15
CA HIS A 102 -2.80 -17.29 -25.97
C HIS A 102 -4.12 -17.65 -25.24
N MET A 103 -4.14 -17.55 -23.91
CA MET A 103 -5.33 -17.84 -23.10
C MET A 103 -6.23 -16.62 -22.88
N LEU A 104 -5.80 -15.43 -23.33
CA LEU A 104 -6.56 -14.20 -23.11
C LEU A 104 -7.69 -14.04 -24.16
N PRO A 105 -8.86 -13.54 -23.75
CA PRO A 105 -9.23 -13.18 -22.38
C PRO A 105 -9.68 -14.39 -21.55
N LEU A 106 -9.18 -14.49 -20.31
CA LEU A 106 -9.46 -15.58 -19.37
C LEU A 106 -10.24 -15.05 -18.16
N THR A 107 -11.17 -15.84 -17.64
CA THR A 107 -11.82 -15.53 -16.35
C THR A 107 -11.21 -16.40 -15.26
N VAL A 108 -10.77 -15.77 -14.17
CA VAL A 108 -10.12 -16.43 -13.02
C VAL A 108 -10.68 -15.89 -11.72
N THR A 109 -10.55 -16.67 -10.67
CA THR A 109 -10.75 -16.18 -9.30
C THR A 109 -9.39 -15.78 -8.75
N ALA A 110 -9.28 -14.57 -8.19
CA ALA A 110 -8.04 -14.08 -7.62
C ALA A 110 -8.26 -13.52 -6.22
N ASN A 111 -7.38 -13.90 -5.29
CA ASN A 111 -7.27 -13.25 -4.00
C ASN A 111 -6.44 -11.98 -4.17
N MET A 112 -7.07 -10.85 -3.95
CA MET A 112 -6.50 -9.53 -4.20
C MET A 112 -6.37 -8.72 -2.92
N GLN A 113 -5.24 -8.05 -2.79
CA GLN A 113 -4.98 -7.07 -1.76
C GLN A 113 -4.79 -5.69 -2.41
N GLY A 114 -5.88 -4.94 -2.52
CA GLY A 114 -5.90 -3.70 -3.30
C GLY A 114 -5.65 -3.94 -4.80
N LYS A 115 -4.44 -3.65 -5.29
CA LYS A 115 -4.02 -3.89 -6.69
C LYS A 115 -3.13 -5.12 -6.86
N ARG A 116 -2.68 -5.71 -5.75
CA ARG A 116 -1.81 -6.88 -5.74
C ARG A 116 -2.64 -8.16 -5.79
N ILE A 117 -2.21 -9.14 -6.56
CA ILE A 117 -2.74 -10.50 -6.57
C ILE A 117 -1.85 -11.34 -5.67
N LEU A 118 -2.46 -11.96 -4.67
CA LEU A 118 -1.82 -12.87 -3.72
C LEU A 118 -1.98 -14.33 -4.13
N GLU A 119 -3.09 -14.66 -4.79
CA GLU A 119 -3.37 -16.00 -5.31
C GLU A 119 -4.27 -15.86 -6.55
N MET A 120 -4.14 -16.79 -7.48
CA MET A 120 -5.02 -16.91 -8.64
C MET A 120 -5.41 -18.37 -8.83
N ARG A 121 -6.64 -18.63 -9.30
CA ARG A 121 -7.12 -19.95 -9.66
C ARG A 121 -8.03 -19.86 -10.89
N MET A 122 -7.87 -20.80 -11.81
CA MET A 122 -8.83 -21.00 -12.90
C MET A 122 -10.16 -21.53 -12.32
N ILE A 123 -11.28 -21.15 -12.95
CA ILE A 123 -12.63 -21.59 -12.57
C ILE A 123 -13.04 -22.86 -13.29
#